data_AF-A0A9D8YXM7-F1
#
_entry.id   AF-A0A9D8YXM7-F1
#
_cell.length_a   1.000
_cell.length_b   1.000
_cell.length_c   1.000
_cell.angle_alpha   90.00
_cell.angle_beta   90.00
_cell.angle_gamma   90.00
#
_symmetry.space_group_name_H-M   'P 1'
#
loop_
_entity.id
_entity.type
_entity.pdbx_description
1 polymer ?
#
loop_
_entity_poly.entity_id
_entity_poly.type
_entity_poly.pdbx_seq_one_letter_code
_entity_poly.pdbx_strand_id
1 'polypeptide(L)' 'MGNQIVIEHLTQKEKLLLMEDLWKDISKEADYTPPVWHKNVLDNREQALKEGKDSFTDWKKAKEDIRRQIS' A
#
# COMPACT_ATOMS: atom_id res chain seq x y z
N MET A 1 11.25 -6.36 26.59
CA MET A 1 12.00 -7.09 25.55
C MET A 1 11.08 -7.16 24.34
N GLY A 2 11.41 -6.50 23.24
CA GLY A 2 10.57 -6.52 22.04
C GLY A 2 10.62 -7.91 21.42
N ASN A 3 9.47 -8.54 21.22
CA ASN A 3 9.40 -9.84 20.59
C ASN A 3 9.68 -9.66 19.09
N GLN A 4 10.91 -9.93 18.65
CA GLN A 4 11.28 -9.83 17.25
C GLN A 4 10.71 -11.05 16.50
N ILE A 5 9.89 -10.81 15.48
CA ILE A 5 9.43 -11.88 14.59
C ILE A 5 10.58 -12.20 13.63
N VAL A 6 11.15 -13.41 13.74
CA VAL A 6 12.19 -13.89 12.82
C VAL A 6 11.52 -14.35 11.52
N ILE A 7 11.52 -13.47 10.51
CA ILE A 7 10.85 -13.73 9.22
C ILE A 7 11.76 -14.45 8.21
N GLU A 8 13.05 -14.59 8.49
CA GLU A 8 14.05 -15.13 7.57
C GLU A 8 13.78 -16.59 7.20
N HIS A 9 13.24 -17.37 8.14
CA HIS A 9 12.91 -18.79 7.95
C HIS A 9 11.59 -19.02 7.18
N LEU A 10 10.79 -17.98 6.95
CA LEU A 10 9.52 -18.10 6.23
C LEU A 10 9.75 -18.20 4.73
N THR A 11 9.03 -19.11 4.08
CA THR A 11 8.89 -19.14 2.62
C THR A 11 8.25 -17.84 2.11
N GLN A 12 8.41 -17.54 0.82
CA GLN A 12 7.78 -16.35 0.23
C GLN A 12 6.26 -16.35 0.40
N LYS A 13 5.62 -17.52 0.29
CA LYS A 13 4.17 -17.66 0.51
C LYS A 13 3.78 -17.31 1.94
N GLU A 14 4.51 -17.81 2.93
CA GLU A 14 4.25 -17.54 4.35
C GLU A 14 4.47 -16.06 4.69
N LYS A 15 5.49 -15.42 4.10
CA LYS A 15 5.70 -13.97 4.23
C LYS A 15 4.53 -13.17 3.71
N LEU A 16 3.99 -13.53 2.55
CA LEU A 16 2.83 -12.84 1.96
C LEU A 16 1.58 -13.01 2.82
N LEU A 17 1.30 -14.23 3.30
CA LEU A 17 0.18 -14.47 4.22
C LEU A 17 0.32 -13.68 5.53
N LEU A 18 1.53 -13.66 6.11
CA LEU A 18 1.81 -12.87 7.29
C LEU A 18 1.58 -11.37 7.04
N MET A 19 1.99 -10.85 5.88
CA MET A 19 1.72 -9.46 5.50
C MET A 19 0.22 -9.17 5.39
N GLU A 20 -0.57 -10.08 4.81
CA GLU A 20 -2.02 -9.93 4.69
C GLU A 20 -2.73 -9.94 6.05
N ASP A 21 -2.37 -10.89 6.92
CA ASP A 21 -2.94 -11.00 8.26
C ASP A 21 -2.59 -9.78 9.12
N LEU A 22 -1.33 -9.34 9.07
CA LEU A 22 -0.88 -8.14 9.75
C LEU A 22 -1.64 -6.90 9.24
N TRP A 23 -1.75 -6.75 7.92
CA TRP A 23 -2.47 -5.63 7.31
C TRP A 23 -3.95 -5.62 7.72
N LYS A 24 -4.60 -6.79 7.71
CA LYS A 24 -5.99 -6.95 8.14
C LYS A 24 -6.16 -6.55 9.60
N ASP A 25 -5.17 -6.79 10.45
CA ASP A 25 -5.26 -6.44 11.86
C ASP A 25 -5.07 -4.94 12.10
N ILE A 26 -3.99 -4.35 11.59
CA ILE A 26 -3.67 -2.93 11.79
C ILE A 26 -4.65 -1.98 11.09
N SER A 27 -5.40 -2.45 10.09
CA SER A 27 -6.41 -1.65 9.40
C SER A 27 -7.74 -1.52 10.16
N LYS A 28 -7.94 -2.26 11.25
CA LYS A 28 -9.17 -2.20 12.06
C LYS A 28 -9.19 -1.02 13.02
N GLU A 29 -8.03 -0.57 13.50
CA GLU A 29 -7.92 0.48 14.50
C GLU A 29 -7.18 1.69 13.96
N ALA A 30 -7.73 2.88 14.22
CA ALA A 30 -7.15 4.15 13.78
C ALA A 30 -6.23 4.78 14.86
N ASP A 31 -5.57 3.94 15.68
CA ASP A 31 -4.65 4.43 16.73
C ASP A 31 -3.25 4.81 16.19
N TYR A 32 -3.06 4.70 14.87
CA TYR A 32 -1.86 5.15 14.19
C TYR A 32 -2.03 6.56 13.63
N THR A 33 -1.14 7.46 14.03
CA THR A 33 -1.00 8.78 13.40
C THR A 33 0.08 8.71 12.31
N PRO A 34 -0.28 8.85 11.02
CA PRO A 34 0.71 8.85 9.96
C PRO A 34 1.71 10.01 10.10
N PRO A 35 2.98 9.80 9.70
CA PRO A 35 3.96 10.88 9.61
C PRO A 35 3.46 12.04 8.75
N VAL A 36 3.86 13.26 9.09
CA VAL A 36 3.46 14.50 8.38
C VAL A 36 3.69 14.42 6.88
N TRP A 37 4.76 13.75 6.44
CA TRP A 37 5.06 13.63 5.01
C TRP A 37 3.99 12.85 4.23
N HIS A 38 3.21 11.96 4.87
CA HIS A 38 2.10 11.26 4.21
C HIS A 38 1.07 12.26 3.69
N LYS A 39 0.72 13.27 4.52
CA LYS A 39 -0.20 14.33 4.12
C LYS A 39 0.34 15.14 2.96
N ASN A 40 1.62 15.52 3.00
CA ASN A 40 2.24 16.29 1.91
C ASN A 40 2.14 15.56 0.56
N VAL A 41 2.30 14.22 0.55
CA VAL A 41 2.14 13.41 -0.67
C VAL A 41 0.69 13.44 -1.17
N LEU A 42 -0.28 13.34 -0.26
CA LEU A 42 -1.70 13.41 -0.62
C LEU A 42 -2.08 14.79 -1.17
N ASP A 43 -1.65 15.86 -0.51
CA ASP A 43 -1.90 17.24 -0.92
C ASP A 43 -1.31 17.50 -2.32
N ASN A 44 -0.09 17.03 -2.58
CA ASN A 44 0.54 17.14 -3.90
C ASN A 44 -0.23 16.38 -5.00
N ARG A 45 -0.73 15.17 -4.70
CA ARG A 45 -1.55 14.39 -5.64
C ARG A 45 -2.90 15.05 -5.89
N GLU A 46 -3.54 15.59 -4.87
CA GLU A 46 -4.79 16.34 -5.01
C GLU A 46 -4.59 17.58 -5.89
N GLN A 47 -3.48 18.30 -5.70
CA GLN A 47 -3.15 19.44 -6.54
C GLN A 47 -2.89 19.03 -8.00
N ALA A 48 -2.17 17.93 -8.24
CA ALA A 48 -1.94 17.41 -9.58
C ALA A 48 -3.24 17.02 -10.30
N LEU A 49 -4.22 16.46 -9.57
CA LEU A 49 -5.56 16.18 -10.10
C LEU A 49 -6.30 17.47 -10.48
N LYS A 50 -6.25 18.50 -9.62
CA LYS A 50 -6.87 19.82 -9.90
C LYS A 50 -6.26 20.51 -11.12
N GLU A 51 -4.95 20.35 -11.30
CA GLU A 51 -4.21 20.89 -12.44
C GLU A 51 -4.34 20.04 -13.73
N GLY A 52 -5.03 18.90 -13.67
CA GLY A 52 -5.18 17.97 -14.80
C GLY A 52 -3.90 17.23 -15.17
N LYS A 53 -2.89 17.24 -14.30
CA LYS A 53 -1.61 16.52 -14.48
C LYS A 53 -1.72 15.04 -14.10
N ASP A 54 -2.67 14.70 -13.24
CA ASP A 54 -3.01 13.34 -12.87
C ASP A 54 -4.49 13.04 -13.18
N SER A 55 -4.82 11.76 -13.26
CA SER A 55 -6.20 11.30 -13.45
C SER A 55 -6.45 9.97 -12.76
N PHE A 56 -7.71 9.72 -12.39
CA PHE A 56 -8.12 8.41 -11.91
C PHE A 56 -8.26 7.42 -13.06
N THR A 57 -7.81 6.19 -12.83
CA THR A 57 -8.03 5.07 -13.75
C THR A 57 -8.89 4.01 -13.06
N ASP A 58 -9.81 3.42 -13.80
CA ASP A 58 -10.59 2.29 -13.33
C ASP A 58 -9.67 1.14 -12.89
N TRP A 59 -9.98 0.51 -11.75
CA TRP A 59 -9.12 -0.51 -11.16
C TRP A 59 -9.00 -1.77 -12.02
N LYS A 60 -10.06 -2.16 -12.74
CA LYS A 60 -10.01 -3.31 -13.65
C LYS A 60 -9.08 -2.99 -14.82
N LYS A 61 -9.22 -1.80 -15.41
CA LYS A 61 -8.33 -1.31 -16.48
C LYS A 61 -6.87 -1.26 -16.03
N ALA A 62 -6.59 -0.69 -14.86
CA ALA A 62 -5.23 -0.62 -14.33
C ALA A 62 -4.58 -2.01 -14.17
N LYS A 63 -5.34 -3.00 -13.68
CA LYS A 63 -4.85 -4.40 -13.59
C LYS A 63 -4.58 -5.03 -14.95
N GLU A 64 -5.41 -4.75 -15.95
CA GLU A 64 -5.19 -5.22 -17.32
C GLU A 64 -3.91 -4.60 -17.92
N ASP A 65 -3.72 -3.30 -17.73
CA ASP A 65 -2.52 -2.58 -18.19
C ASP A 65 -1.24 -3.15 -17.56
N ILE A 66 -1.23 -3.36 -16.25
CA ILE A 66 -0.08 -3.94 -15.53
C ILE A 66 0.24 -5.35 -16.05
N ARG A 67 -0.77 -6.22 -16.23
CA ARG A 67 -0.54 -7.58 -16.75
C ARG A 67 0.06 -7.57 -18.15
N ARG A 68 -0.38 -6.65 -19.01
CA ARG A 68 0.16 -6.48 -20.37
C ARG A 68 1.63 -6.04 -20.38
N GLN A 69 2.09 -5.32 -19.37
CA GLN A 69 3.48 -4.86 -19.28
C GLN A 69 4.44 -5.91 -18.72
N ILE A 70 3.93 -6.92 -18.00
CA ILE A 70 4.74 -7.93 -17.31
C ILE A 70 4.74 -9.28 -18.07
N SER A 71 3.81 -9.45 -19.03
CA SER A 71 3.77 -10.62 -19.93
C SER A 71 4.75 -10.48 -21.08
#